data_AF-A0A232EGR9-F1
#
_entry.id   AF-A0A232EGR9-F1
#
_cell.length_a   1.000
_cell.length_b   1.000
_cell.length_c   1.000
_cell.angle_alpha   90.00
_cell.angle_beta   90.00
_cell.angle_gamma   90.00
#
_symmetry.space_group_name_H-M   'P 1'
#
loop_
_entity.id
_entity.type
_entity.pdbx_description
1 polymer ?
#
loop_
_entity_poly.entity_id
_entity_poly.type
_entity_poly.pdbx_seq_one_letter_code
_entity_poly.pdbx_strand_id
1 'polypeptide(L)'
;MTNAVLALVHLCPKSNDTQTVPLSKKSHVEDFDEPFPELFRALNEEPDEHKRWNSFTYPIRLPNRILSPQQEKNFEYYMQSADEKYNNKTVKLQRATTTCTVSFLAECNSWSKCKQSCQSMGATSYRWFHDGCCECIGESCINYGINESRCSNCPSETKKLVEDDYDDYGQDEDYDVMIEDI
;
A
#
# COMPACT_ATOMS: atom_id res chain seq x y z
N MET A 1 31.79 38.36 -12.65
CA MET A 1 30.74 37.98 -13.63
C MET A 1 31.41 36.97 -14.54
N THR A 2 31.10 35.68 -14.56
CA THR A 2 29.81 34.98 -14.55
C THR A 2 29.99 33.57 -13.95
N ASN A 3 29.11 33.17 -13.04
CA ASN A 3 29.01 31.77 -12.59
C ASN A 3 28.19 31.00 -13.63
N ALA A 4 28.77 29.99 -14.26
CA ALA A 4 28.03 29.05 -15.09
C ALA A 4 27.41 27.97 -14.20
N VAL A 5 26.09 28.03 -14.04
CA VAL A 5 25.30 26.94 -13.43
C VAL A 5 24.88 26.01 -14.56
N LEU A 6 25.47 24.82 -14.66
CA LEU A 6 24.95 23.77 -15.53
C LEU A 6 23.79 23.07 -14.82
N ALA A 7 22.57 23.41 -15.19
CA ALA A 7 21.37 22.69 -14.78
C ALA A 7 21.24 21.41 -15.62
N LEU A 8 21.41 20.23 -15.00
CA LEU A 8 21.20 18.94 -15.64
C LEU A 8 19.70 18.64 -15.63
N VAL A 9 19.01 19.06 -16.68
CA VAL A 9 17.55 19.00 -16.77
C VAL A 9 17.16 18.16 -17.99
N HIS A 10 16.45 17.05 -17.70
CA HIS A 10 15.58 16.26 -18.58
C HIS A 10 16.18 15.49 -19.76
N LEU A 11 16.59 14.23 -19.51
CA LEU A 11 16.62 13.18 -20.54
C LEU A 11 15.96 11.89 -20.02
N CYS A 12 14.63 11.92 -19.80
CA CYS A 12 13.83 10.70 -19.84
C CYS A 12 13.25 10.56 -21.26
N PRO A 13 13.55 9.48 -22.01
CA PRO A 13 12.95 9.27 -23.32
C PRO A 13 11.44 9.05 -23.19
N LYS A 14 10.65 9.77 -23.99
CA LYS A 14 9.20 9.57 -24.10
C LYS A 14 8.97 8.19 -24.71
N SER A 15 8.37 7.26 -23.96
CA SER A 15 7.95 5.96 -24.48
C SER A 15 6.58 6.08 -25.12
N ASN A 16 6.51 5.83 -26.43
CA ASN A 16 5.26 5.62 -27.16
C ASN A 16 4.51 4.40 -26.59
N ASP A 17 3.21 4.59 -26.38
CA ASP A 17 2.14 3.59 -26.24
C ASP A 17 2.52 2.25 -25.59
N THR A 18 2.68 2.26 -24.28
CA THR A 18 2.42 1.06 -23.46
C THR A 18 1.03 1.17 -22.87
N GLN A 19 0.17 0.21 -23.22
CA GLN A 19 -1.12 -0.06 -22.59
C GLN A 19 -1.05 0.26 -21.09
N THR A 20 -1.77 1.29 -20.65
CA THR A 20 -1.67 1.88 -19.32
C THR A 20 -2.32 0.96 -18.29
N VAL A 21 -1.69 -0.18 -17.99
CA VAL A 21 -2.00 -0.95 -16.80
C VAL A 21 -1.64 -0.06 -15.62
N PRO A 22 -2.58 0.24 -14.69
CA PRO A 22 -2.30 1.13 -13.57
C PRO A 22 -1.10 0.62 -12.78
N LEU A 23 -0.02 1.40 -12.74
CA LEU A 23 1.23 1.01 -12.07
C LEU A 23 1.01 0.76 -10.58
N SER A 24 0.05 1.46 -9.96
CA SER A 24 -0.38 1.24 -8.59
C SER A 24 -0.89 -0.18 -8.30
N LYS A 25 -1.25 -0.98 -9.33
CA LYS A 25 -1.63 -2.39 -9.15
C LYS A 25 -0.43 -3.33 -8.99
N LYS A 26 0.78 -2.89 -9.36
CA LYS A 26 2.02 -3.65 -9.16
C LYS A 26 2.72 -3.15 -7.90
N SER A 27 3.08 -4.06 -7.01
CA SER A 27 3.79 -3.76 -5.78
C SER A 27 4.88 -4.79 -5.49
N HIS A 28 5.92 -4.32 -4.80
CA HIS A 28 6.97 -5.14 -4.20
C HIS A 28 6.68 -5.28 -2.71
N VAL A 29 6.88 -6.48 -2.15
CA VAL A 29 6.66 -6.78 -0.73
C VAL A 29 7.86 -7.53 -0.20
N GLU A 30 8.29 -7.17 1.01
CA GLU A 30 9.37 -7.85 1.73
C GLU A 30 9.12 -7.80 3.24
N ASP A 31 9.46 -8.89 3.92
CA ASP A 31 9.44 -9.02 5.38
C ASP A 31 10.77 -8.55 5.98
N PHE A 32 10.74 -7.98 7.19
CA PHE A 32 11.94 -7.63 7.93
C PHE A 32 12.39 -8.81 8.81
N ASP A 33 13.68 -9.12 8.79
CA ASP A 33 14.28 -10.16 9.65
C ASP A 33 14.23 -9.78 11.15
N GLU A 34 14.41 -8.48 11.44
CA GLU A 34 14.45 -7.92 12.80
C GLU A 34 13.41 -6.79 12.97
N PRO A 35 12.12 -7.14 13.15
CA PRO A 35 11.06 -6.15 13.33
C PRO A 35 10.96 -5.68 14.78
N PHE A 36 10.31 -4.53 14.99
CA PHE A 36 10.01 -3.97 16.31
C PHE A 36 8.51 -3.64 16.46
N PRO A 37 7.62 -4.65 16.54
CA PRO A 37 6.17 -4.45 16.45
C PRO A 37 5.61 -3.52 17.53
N GLU A 38 6.20 -3.53 18.72
CA GLU A 38 5.82 -2.67 19.83
C GLU A 38 6.02 -1.18 19.51
N LEU A 39 7.12 -0.83 18.83
CA LEU A 39 7.38 0.54 18.36
C LEU A 39 6.35 0.94 17.30
N PHE A 40 6.07 0.05 16.34
CA PHE A 40 5.09 0.30 15.31
C PHE A 40 3.70 0.54 15.91
N ARG A 41 3.30 -0.26 16.91
CA ARG A 41 2.03 -0.07 17.60
C ARG A 41 1.98 1.28 18.31
N ALA A 42 3.02 1.65 19.05
CA ALA A 42 3.09 2.93 19.75
C ALA A 42 3.01 4.14 18.79
N LEU A 43 3.70 4.08 17.64
CA LEU A 43 3.69 5.16 16.64
C LEU A 43 2.36 5.29 15.89
N ASN A 44 1.50 4.28 15.93
CA ASN A 44 0.24 4.24 15.19
C ASN A 44 -1.00 4.19 16.11
N GLU A 45 -0.80 4.36 17.42
CA GLU A 45 -1.89 4.46 18.40
C GLU A 45 -2.69 5.75 18.21
N GLU A 46 -2.00 6.83 17.88
CA GLU A 46 -2.59 8.13 17.55
C GLU A 46 -2.16 8.60 16.15
N PRO A 47 -2.97 9.45 15.47
CA PRO A 47 -2.58 10.03 14.19
C PRO A 47 -1.29 10.87 14.32
N ASP A 48 -0.37 10.76 13.35
CA ASP A 48 0.85 11.57 13.35
C ASP A 48 0.49 13.07 13.20
N GLU A 49 0.87 13.88 14.19
CA GLU A 49 0.59 15.32 14.22
C GLU A 49 1.14 16.05 13.00
N HIS A 50 2.29 15.59 12.49
CA HIS A 50 2.98 16.16 11.34
C HIS A 50 2.48 15.61 10.00
N LYS A 51 1.51 14.69 10.01
CA LYS A 51 0.94 14.01 8.83
C LYS A 51 2.02 13.41 7.92
N ARG A 52 3.11 12.92 8.49
CA ARG A 52 4.20 12.23 7.77
C ARG A 52 3.77 10.87 7.25
N TRP A 53 2.82 10.23 7.95
CA TRP A 53 2.14 9.03 7.51
C TRP A 53 0.67 9.05 7.93
N ASN A 54 -0.12 8.18 7.33
CA ASN A 54 -1.52 7.97 7.65
C ASN A 54 -1.80 6.49 7.95
N SER A 55 -2.37 6.22 9.12
CA SER A 55 -2.53 4.87 9.65
C SER A 55 -3.98 4.40 9.50
N PHE A 56 -4.14 3.16 9.05
CA PHE A 56 -5.43 2.51 8.90
C PHE A 56 -5.46 1.24 9.73
N THR A 57 -6.39 1.18 10.67
CA THR A 57 -6.61 0.02 11.52
C THR A 57 -7.98 -0.56 11.24
N TYR A 58 -8.05 -1.85 10.93
CA TYR A 58 -9.30 -2.54 10.65
C TYR A 58 -9.32 -3.95 11.26
N PRO A 59 -10.49 -4.44 11.70
CA PRO A 59 -10.60 -5.77 12.26
C PRO A 59 -10.44 -6.83 11.17
N ILE A 60 -9.57 -7.81 11.43
CA ILE A 60 -9.41 -9.03 10.64
C ILE A 60 -10.07 -10.20 11.35
N ARG A 61 -10.68 -11.09 10.57
CA ARG A 61 -11.20 -12.37 11.08
C ARG A 61 -10.13 -13.42 10.85
N LEU A 62 -9.54 -13.93 11.93
CA LEU A 62 -8.61 -15.04 11.83
C LEU A 62 -9.40 -16.32 11.51
N PRO A 63 -9.03 -17.07 10.46
CA PRO A 63 -9.54 -18.43 10.30
C PRO A 63 -9.01 -19.29 11.46
N ASN A 64 -9.83 -20.21 11.95
CA ASN A 64 -9.57 -21.04 13.14
C ASN A 64 -8.21 -21.80 13.12
N ARG A 65 -7.56 -21.93 11.95
CA ARG A 65 -6.29 -22.65 11.76
C ARG A 65 -5.03 -21.83 12.10
N ILE A 66 -5.12 -20.50 12.22
CA ILE A 66 -3.96 -19.64 12.54
C ILE A 66 -3.78 -19.48 14.07
N LEU A 67 -4.79 -19.85 14.86
CA LEU A 67 -4.81 -19.68 16.33
C LEU A 67 -4.00 -20.73 17.13
N SER A 68 -3.28 -21.64 16.49
CA SER A 68 -2.38 -22.60 17.16
C SER A 68 -0.92 -22.27 16.83
N PRO A 69 -0.11 -21.81 17.81
CA PRO A 69 0.35 -22.68 18.92
C PRO A 69 0.32 -22.07 20.34
N GLN A 70 -0.23 -20.86 20.57
CA GLN A 70 -0.18 -20.23 21.91
C GLN A 70 -1.41 -20.47 22.81
N GLN A 71 -2.46 -21.12 22.30
CA GLN A 71 -3.62 -21.54 23.11
C GLN A 71 -3.62 -23.05 23.37
N GLU A 72 -2.45 -23.65 23.68
CA GLU A 72 -2.40 -24.97 24.32
C GLU A 72 -2.64 -24.83 25.83
N LYS A 73 -3.84 -24.40 26.24
CA LYS A 73 -4.38 -24.80 27.54
C LYS A 73 -5.84 -25.21 27.36
N ASN A 74 -6.03 -26.53 27.43
CA ASN A 74 -7.27 -27.29 27.54
C ASN A 74 -7.98 -27.60 26.22
N PHE A 75 -7.39 -28.46 25.40
CA PHE A 75 -8.17 -29.35 24.53
C PHE A 75 -8.27 -30.71 25.21
N GLU A 76 -9.37 -30.93 25.94
CA GLU A 76 -9.72 -32.23 26.51
C GLU A 76 -10.44 -33.04 25.42
N TYR A 77 -9.79 -34.08 24.92
CA TYR A 77 -10.37 -35.01 23.94
C TYR A 77 -11.36 -35.94 24.66
N TYR A 78 -12.64 -35.86 24.31
CA TYR A 78 -13.62 -36.85 24.76
C TYR A 78 -13.79 -37.91 23.67
N MET A 79 -13.42 -39.16 24.00
CA MET A 79 -13.89 -40.33 23.26
C MET A 79 -15.38 -40.51 23.54
N GLN A 80 -16.21 -40.58 22.49
CA GLN A 80 -17.63 -40.91 22.62
C GLN A 80 -17.79 -42.38 23.03
N SER A 81 -18.02 -42.63 24.31
CA SER A 81 -18.71 -43.83 24.78
C SER A 81 -20.20 -43.51 24.91
N ALA A 82 -21.03 -44.36 24.30
CA ALA A 82 -22.48 -44.26 24.34
C ALA A 82 -22.99 -44.53 25.76
N ASP A 83 -23.34 -43.48 26.50
CA ASP A 83 -24.45 -43.52 27.46
C ASP A 83 -24.91 -42.10 27.82
N GLU A 84 -26.22 -41.99 27.97
CA GLU A 84 -27.02 -40.77 27.91
C GLU A 84 -26.93 -39.91 29.19
N LYS A 85 -26.42 -38.68 29.05
CA LYS A 85 -26.86 -37.41 29.70
C LYS A 85 -25.71 -36.40 29.70
N TYR A 86 -25.73 -35.43 28.79
CA TYR A 86 -24.81 -34.29 28.92
C TYR A 86 -25.43 -32.97 28.44
N ASN A 87 -25.31 -31.95 29.29
CA ASN A 87 -25.68 -30.56 29.00
C ASN A 87 -24.84 -30.06 27.81
N ASN A 88 -25.49 -29.76 26.70
CA ASN A 88 -24.87 -29.18 25.51
C ASN A 88 -24.52 -27.70 25.76
N LYS A 89 -23.49 -27.42 26.56
CA LYS A 89 -22.81 -26.12 26.48
C LYS A 89 -22.17 -26.03 25.11
N THR A 90 -22.91 -25.45 24.18
CA THR A 90 -22.39 -24.97 22.90
C THR A 90 -21.23 -24.01 23.22
N VAL A 91 -19.99 -24.51 23.13
CA VAL A 91 -18.81 -23.66 23.17
C VAL A 91 -18.87 -22.82 21.91
N LYS A 92 -19.46 -21.62 22.00
CA LYS A 92 -19.31 -20.59 20.98
C LYS A 92 -17.82 -20.29 20.91
N LEU A 93 -17.14 -20.87 19.92
CA LEU A 93 -15.82 -20.43 19.51
C LEU A 93 -15.95 -18.97 19.08
N GLN A 94 -15.67 -18.06 20.01
CA GLN A 94 -15.54 -16.64 19.70
C GLN A 94 -14.41 -16.56 18.68
N ARG A 95 -14.76 -16.28 17.42
CA ARG A 95 -13.76 -15.99 16.38
C ARG A 95 -12.90 -14.85 16.90
N ALA A 96 -11.62 -15.12 17.15
CA ALA A 96 -10.68 -14.10 17.56
C ALA A 96 -10.61 -13.05 16.44
N THR A 97 -11.04 -11.82 16.77
CA THR A 97 -10.87 -10.67 15.91
C THR A 97 -9.61 -9.97 16.34
N THR A 98 -8.58 -10.01 15.51
CA THR A 98 -7.37 -9.20 15.68
C THR A 98 -7.51 -7.95 14.81
N THR A 99 -6.82 -6.87 15.13
CA THR A 99 -6.78 -5.67 14.28
C THR A 99 -5.51 -5.69 13.43
N CYS A 100 -5.65 -5.47 12.13
CA CYS A 100 -4.52 -5.17 11.26
C CYS A 100 -4.35 -3.66 11.19
N THR A 101 -3.11 -3.19 11.39
CA THR A 101 -2.73 -1.79 11.27
C THR A 101 -1.68 -1.66 10.18
N VAL A 102 -1.94 -0.76 9.22
CA VAL A 102 -1.00 -0.39 8.15
C VAL A 102 -0.82 1.12 8.14
N SER A 103 0.34 1.60 7.71
CA SER A 103 0.67 3.03 7.69
C SER A 103 1.24 3.42 6.34
N PHE A 104 0.59 4.36 5.67
CA PHE A 104 1.04 4.88 4.38
C PHE A 104 1.85 6.14 4.58
N LEU A 105 3.07 6.20 4.06
CA LEU A 105 3.84 7.44 4.07
C LEU A 105 3.13 8.50 3.22
N ALA A 106 3.16 9.76 3.63
CA ALA A 106 2.50 10.82 2.89
C ALA A 106 3.17 11.08 1.53
N GLU A 107 4.51 11.09 1.54
CA GLU A 107 5.37 11.35 0.38
C GLU A 107 5.71 10.08 -0.40
N CYS A 108 5.88 10.22 -1.72
CA CYS A 108 6.39 9.13 -2.54
C CYS A 108 7.87 8.92 -2.31
N ASN A 109 8.25 7.66 -2.13
CA ASN A 109 9.61 7.29 -1.80
C ASN A 109 10.15 6.28 -2.81
N SER A 110 11.48 6.26 -2.96
CA SER A 110 12.14 5.13 -3.62
C SER A 110 11.91 3.85 -2.81
N TRP A 111 11.97 2.70 -3.49
CA TRP A 111 11.87 1.40 -2.85
C TRP A 111 12.80 1.25 -1.63
N SER A 112 14.06 1.68 -1.75
CA SER A 112 15.05 1.66 -0.66
C SER A 112 14.69 2.57 0.52
N LYS A 113 14.16 3.77 0.26
CA LYS A 113 13.71 4.69 1.32
C LYS A 113 12.47 4.17 2.01
N CYS A 114 11.54 3.58 1.26
CA CYS A 114 10.36 2.93 1.81
C CYS A 114 10.75 1.83 2.82
N LYS A 115 11.67 0.94 2.42
CA LYS A 115 12.24 -0.09 3.29
C LYS A 115 12.81 0.49 4.58
N GLN A 116 13.70 1.48 4.47
CA GLN A 116 14.35 2.11 5.64
C GLN A 116 13.34 2.81 6.57
N SER A 117 12.39 3.55 6.00
CA SER A 117 11.34 4.23 6.76
C SER A 117 10.49 3.23 7.55
N CYS A 118 9.96 2.20 6.90
CA CYS A 118 9.13 1.20 7.57
C CYS A 118 9.91 0.40 8.62
N GLN A 119 11.17 0.08 8.36
CA GLN A 119 12.04 -0.57 9.34
C GLN A 119 12.25 0.33 10.57
N SER A 120 12.50 1.62 10.37
CA SER A 120 12.67 2.58 11.47
C SER A 120 11.38 2.84 12.26
N MET A 121 10.22 2.65 11.63
CA MET A 121 8.92 2.67 12.30
C MET A 121 8.63 1.38 13.08
N GLY A 122 9.46 0.35 12.95
CA GLY A 122 9.28 -0.94 13.62
C GLY A 122 8.28 -1.89 12.96
N ALA A 123 7.91 -1.63 11.71
CA ALA A 123 6.98 -2.49 10.97
C ALA A 123 7.54 -3.92 10.81
N THR A 124 6.66 -4.90 10.61
CA THR A 124 7.07 -6.30 10.34
C THR A 124 7.37 -6.56 8.88
N SER A 125 6.73 -5.79 8.00
CA SER A 125 6.95 -5.85 6.57
C SER A 125 6.64 -4.51 5.93
N TYR A 126 6.99 -4.38 4.66
CA TYR A 126 6.62 -3.20 3.88
C TYR A 126 6.18 -3.61 2.48
N ARG A 127 5.36 -2.74 1.89
CA ARG A 127 4.98 -2.81 0.48
C ARG A 127 5.30 -1.48 -0.18
N TRP A 128 5.96 -1.58 -1.33
CA TRP A 128 6.24 -0.44 -2.20
C TRP A 128 5.47 -0.60 -3.50
N PHE A 129 4.67 0.40 -3.84
CA PHE A 129 3.90 0.45 -5.08
C PHE A 129 4.71 1.14 -6.18
N HIS A 130 4.49 0.76 -7.44
CA HIS A 130 5.24 1.34 -8.57
C HIS A 130 4.90 2.81 -8.86
N ASP A 131 3.93 3.39 -8.15
CA ASP A 131 3.65 4.84 -8.13
C ASP A 131 4.46 5.59 -7.05
N GLY A 132 5.34 4.88 -6.33
CA GLY A 132 6.19 5.41 -5.28
C GLY A 132 5.54 5.43 -3.90
N CYS A 133 4.29 5.00 -3.77
CA CYS A 133 3.64 4.92 -2.47
C CYS A 133 4.24 3.80 -1.60
N CYS A 134 4.37 4.08 -0.31
CA CYS A 134 4.97 3.19 0.67
C CYS A 134 3.97 2.84 1.77
N GLU A 135 3.75 1.56 1.99
CA GLU A 135 2.90 0.99 3.04
C GLU A 135 3.78 0.22 4.03
N CYS A 136 3.77 0.63 5.28
CA CYS A 136 4.38 -0.09 6.40
C CYS A 136 3.32 -0.97 7.06
N ILE A 137 3.62 -2.26 7.25
CA ILE A 137 2.64 -3.27 7.62
C ILE A 137 2.97 -3.81 9.01
N GLY A 138 1.97 -3.81 9.90
CA GLY A 138 2.10 -4.35 11.25
C GLY A 138 1.94 -5.87 11.33
N GLU A 139 2.34 -6.44 12.47
CA GLU A 139 2.45 -7.89 12.71
C GLU A 139 1.17 -8.69 12.49
N SER A 140 0.03 -8.04 12.69
CA SER A 140 -1.28 -8.71 12.72
C SER A 140 -1.94 -8.78 11.34
N CYS A 141 -1.29 -8.29 10.28
CA CYS A 141 -1.90 -8.22 8.96
C CYS A 141 -1.78 -9.54 8.18
N ILE A 142 -2.91 -10.18 7.89
CA ILE A 142 -2.95 -11.35 7.00
C ILE A 142 -2.70 -10.89 5.56
N ASN A 143 -1.84 -11.59 4.82
CA ASN A 143 -1.52 -11.31 3.41
C ASN A 143 -1.09 -9.85 3.15
N TYR A 144 -0.34 -9.26 4.08
CA TYR A 144 0.27 -7.94 3.89
C TYR A 144 -0.73 -6.79 3.71
N GLY A 145 -1.89 -6.86 4.37
CA GLY A 145 -2.77 -5.71 4.49
C GLY A 145 -3.57 -5.36 3.23
N ILE A 146 -3.66 -4.07 2.91
CA ILE A 146 -4.49 -3.54 1.82
C ILE A 146 -3.62 -3.37 0.57
N ASN A 147 -3.86 -4.15 -0.48
CA ASN A 147 -3.13 -4.03 -1.74
C ASN A 147 -3.64 -2.86 -2.61
N GLU A 148 -3.64 -1.64 -2.06
CA GLU A 148 -4.03 -0.41 -2.74
C GLU A 148 -3.18 0.76 -2.24
N SER A 149 -2.61 1.52 -3.17
CA SER A 149 -1.84 2.73 -2.88
C SER A 149 -2.75 3.83 -2.31
N ARG A 150 -2.39 4.39 -1.14
CA ARG A 150 -3.19 5.40 -0.40
C ARG A 150 -2.38 6.59 0.12
N CYS A 151 -1.17 6.78 -0.39
CA CYS A 151 -0.31 7.90 -0.03
C CYS A 151 -0.92 9.23 -0.49
N SER A 152 -0.91 10.26 0.36
CA SER A 152 -1.63 11.52 0.11
C SER A 152 -1.03 12.35 -1.03
N ASN A 153 0.31 12.33 -1.16
CA ASN A 153 1.03 13.21 -2.08
C ASN A 153 1.51 12.46 -3.34
N CYS A 154 1.09 11.21 -3.54
CA CYS A 154 1.40 10.47 -4.74
C CYS A 154 0.39 10.71 -5.87
N PRO A 155 0.86 10.77 -7.13
CA PRO A 155 -0.04 10.84 -8.27
C PRO A 155 -0.93 9.60 -8.29
N SER A 156 -2.24 9.77 -8.12
CA SER A 156 -3.18 8.77 -8.61
C SER A 156 -3.25 8.95 -10.13
N GLU A 157 -3.20 7.87 -10.91
CA GLU A 157 -3.32 7.92 -12.38
C GLU A 157 -4.59 8.67 -12.86
N THR A 158 -5.56 8.88 -11.97
CA THR A 158 -6.73 9.75 -12.19
C THR A 158 -6.40 11.23 -12.40
N LYS A 159 -5.29 11.75 -11.83
CA LYS A 159 -4.92 13.18 -11.93
C LYS A 159 -4.20 13.54 -13.24
N LYS A 160 -3.66 12.58 -13.98
CA LYS A 160 -2.93 12.85 -15.24
C LYS A 160 -3.83 13.04 -16.46
N LEU A 161 -5.14 12.75 -16.34
CA LEU A 161 -6.06 12.76 -17.48
C LEU A 161 -6.90 14.04 -17.60
N VAL A 162 -6.67 15.06 -16.77
CA VAL A 162 -7.60 16.21 -16.65
C VAL A 162 -6.95 17.57 -16.98
N GLU A 163 -5.65 17.65 -17.29
CA GLU A 163 -4.98 18.96 -17.39
C GLU A 163 -4.33 19.33 -18.74
N ASP A 164 -4.44 18.49 -19.78
CA ASP A 164 -3.77 18.76 -21.08
C ASP A 164 -4.71 18.69 -22.30
N ASP A 165 -5.91 19.28 -22.25
CA ASP A 165 -6.65 19.52 -23.50
C ASP A 165 -7.68 20.64 -23.30
N TYR A 166 -7.31 21.88 -23.66
CA TYR A 166 -8.13 22.91 -24.32
C TYR A 166 -7.28 24.17 -24.50
N ASP A 167 -6.20 24.08 -25.28
CA ASP A 167 -5.59 25.28 -25.87
C ASP A 167 -6.34 25.60 -27.18
N ASP A 168 -7.18 26.62 -27.07
CA ASP A 168 -7.82 27.40 -28.11
C ASP A 168 -6.78 27.91 -29.14
N TYR A 169 -6.71 27.29 -30.31
CA TYR A 169 -5.98 27.85 -31.46
C TYR A 169 -6.98 28.34 -32.51
N GLY A 170 -7.08 29.66 -32.59
CA GLY A 170 -7.85 30.39 -33.60
C GLY A 170 -7.47 30.01 -35.02
N GLN A 171 -8.50 29.86 -35.86
CA GLN A 171 -8.37 29.81 -37.31
C GLN A 171 -8.08 31.23 -37.81
N ASP A 172 -6.87 31.45 -38.33
CA ASP A 172 -6.64 32.45 -39.36
C ASP A 172 -6.23 31.74 -40.66
N GLU A 173 -6.85 32.22 -41.73
CA GLU A 173 -6.87 31.73 -43.09
C GLU A 173 -5.49 31.82 -43.77
N ASP A 174 -5.20 30.90 -44.71
CA ASP A 174 -4.46 31.17 -45.96
C ASP A 174 -4.45 29.90 -46.84
N TYR A 175 -5.38 29.83 -47.80
CA TYR A 175 -5.34 28.90 -48.93
C TYR A 175 -4.72 29.62 -50.12
N ASP A 176 -3.46 29.32 -50.45
CA ASP A 176 -2.90 29.61 -51.76
C ASP A 176 -2.67 28.31 -52.55
N VAL A 177 -3.27 28.29 -53.73
CA VAL A 177 -3.28 27.25 -54.75
C VAL A 177 -1.96 27.24 -55.51
N MET A 178 -1.33 26.08 -55.71
CA MET A 178 -0.48 25.81 -56.88
C MET A 178 -0.68 24.37 -57.37
N ILE A 179 -1.20 24.24 -58.59
CA ILE A 179 -1.22 23.05 -59.43
C ILE A 179 0.16 22.89 -60.10
N GLU A 180 0.68 21.67 -60.22
CA GLU A 180 1.28 21.14 -61.46
C GLU A 180 1.55 19.62 -61.42
N ASP A 181 0.97 18.95 -62.42
CA ASP A 181 1.39 17.80 -63.23
C ASP A 181 1.79 16.43 -62.61
N ILE A 182 0.92 15.42 -62.84
CA ILE A 182 1.11 14.29 -63.80
C ILE A 182 -0.25 13.63 -64.07
#